data_AF-A0A660S5J8-F1
#
_entry.id   AF-A0A660S5J8-F1
#
_cell.length_a   1.000
_cell.length_b   1.000
_cell.length_c   1.000
_cell.angle_alpha   90.00
_cell.angle_beta   90.00
_cell.angle_gamma   90.00
#
_symmetry.space_group_name_H-M   'P 1'
#
loop_
_entity.id
_entity.type
_entity.pdbx_description
1 polymer ?
#
loop_
_entity_poly.entity_id
_entity_poly.type
_entity_poly.pdbx_seq_one_letter_code
_entity_poly.pdbx_strand_id
1 'polypeptide(L)'
;EGIDIIKGNILKAYKNPDDKKARSNMLYAALLGGITISQAGTILLHAMGYPLTVYFDVPHGLANAILLENFLKITRENGIKKVENIFDILPPGELSQLLDELNIRREMSQYEVDESMLDIFTDNVMDKRNLPITPFNVTRNIVRDMYERNL
;
A
#
# COMPACT_ATOMS: atom_id res chain seq x y z
N GLU A 1 -15.89 3.52 5.24
CA GLU A 1 -16.64 3.74 3.98
C GLU A 1 -15.82 3.39 2.74
N GLY A 2 -14.84 4.19 2.30
CA GLY A 2 -14.10 3.90 1.05
C GLY A 2 -13.47 2.49 1.02
N ILE A 3 -12.86 2.06 2.12
CA ILE A 3 -12.26 0.73 2.26
C ILE A 3 -13.33 -0.38 2.19
N ASP A 4 -14.48 -0.20 2.86
CA ASP A 4 -15.61 -1.14 2.80
C ASP A 4 -16.12 -1.33 1.38
N ILE A 5 -16.25 -0.23 0.64
CA ILE A 5 -16.70 -0.24 -0.75
C ILE A 5 -15.67 -0.98 -1.62
N ILE A 6 -14.37 -0.72 -1.43
CA ILE A 6 -13.30 -1.43 -2.16
C ILE A 6 -13.39 -2.93 -1.88
N LYS A 7 -13.42 -3.34 -0.61
CA LYS A 7 -13.51 -4.75 -0.19
C LYS A 7 -14.66 -5.47 -0.89
N GLY A 8 -15.84 -4.86 -0.94
CA GLY A 8 -17.04 -5.49 -1.51
C GLY A 8 -17.11 -5.53 -3.05
N ASN A 9 -16.23 -4.81 -3.76
CA ASN A 9 -16.39 -4.57 -5.20
C ASN A 9 -15.13 -4.78 -6.05
N ILE A 10 -13.93 -4.62 -5.51
CA ILE A 10 -12.69 -4.65 -6.32
C ILE A 10 -12.54 -5.98 -7.07
N LEU A 11 -12.79 -7.10 -6.39
CA LEU A 11 -12.68 -8.43 -6.98
C LEU A 11 -13.74 -8.67 -8.06
N LYS A 12 -14.95 -8.13 -7.89
CA LYS A 12 -16.03 -8.22 -8.90
C LYS A 12 -15.67 -7.42 -10.14
N ALA A 13 -15.19 -6.19 -9.95
CA ALA A 13 -14.75 -5.33 -11.04
C ALA A 13 -13.54 -5.90 -11.79
N TYR A 14 -12.66 -6.62 -11.09
CA TYR A 14 -11.52 -7.32 -11.68
C TYR A 14 -11.93 -8.56 -12.49
N LYS A 15 -12.72 -9.46 -11.88
CA LYS A 15 -13.16 -10.72 -12.53
C LYS A 15 -14.20 -10.50 -13.63
N ASN A 16 -15.04 -9.47 -13.51
CA ASN A 16 -16.04 -9.10 -14.51
C ASN A 16 -15.93 -7.61 -14.86
N PRO A 17 -15.14 -7.26 -15.89
CA PRO A 17 -14.96 -5.88 -16.34
C PRO A 17 -16.25 -5.14 -16.67
N ASP A 18 -17.32 -5.85 -17.07
CA ASP A 18 -18.61 -5.29 -17.49
C ASP A 18 -19.61 -5.13 -16.34
N ASP A 19 -19.26 -5.51 -15.10
CA ASP A 19 -20.08 -5.24 -13.92
C ASP A 19 -20.11 -3.73 -13.63
N LYS A 20 -21.06 -3.04 -14.25
CA LYS A 20 -21.26 -1.59 -14.10
C LYS A 20 -21.49 -1.19 -12.65
N LYS A 21 -22.11 -2.02 -11.82
CA LYS A 21 -22.37 -1.70 -10.42
C LYS A 21 -21.07 -1.74 -9.63
N ALA A 22 -20.28 -2.80 -9.79
CA ALA A 22 -18.96 -2.90 -9.14
C ALA A 22 -18.02 -1.77 -9.60
N ARG A 23 -17.98 -1.48 -10.90
CA ARG A 23 -17.22 -0.36 -11.48
C ARG A 23 -17.63 1.00 -10.91
N SER A 24 -18.93 1.29 -10.84
CA SER A 24 -19.45 2.54 -10.27
C SER A 24 -19.11 2.68 -8.79
N ASN A 25 -19.20 1.58 -8.03
CA ASN A 25 -18.79 1.57 -6.62
C ASN A 25 -17.30 1.82 -6.47
N MET A 26 -16.45 1.20 -7.31
CA MET A 26 -15.00 1.45 -7.31
C MET A 26 -14.66 2.89 -7.69
N LEU A 27 -15.38 3.48 -8.65
CA LEU A 27 -15.23 4.89 -9.01
C LEU A 27 -15.55 5.82 -7.83
N TYR A 28 -16.64 5.55 -7.12
CA TYR A 28 -17.01 6.32 -5.93
C TYR A 28 -15.99 6.14 -4.80
N ALA A 29 -15.50 4.94 -4.56
CA ALA A 29 -14.44 4.70 -3.58
C ALA A 29 -13.12 5.42 -3.96
N ALA A 30 -12.76 5.44 -5.23
CA ALA A 30 -11.60 6.18 -5.74
C ALA A 30 -11.77 7.69 -5.54
N LEU A 31 -12.97 8.23 -5.75
CA LEU A 31 -13.29 9.63 -5.45
C LEU A 31 -13.08 9.95 -3.96
N LEU A 32 -13.62 9.13 -3.05
CA LEU A 32 -13.42 9.30 -1.60
C LEU A 32 -11.94 9.22 -1.21
N GLY A 33 -11.18 8.31 -1.83
CA GLY A 33 -9.73 8.23 -1.65
C GLY A 33 -9.01 9.49 -2.12
N GLY A 34 -9.37 10.01 -3.29
CA GLY A 34 -8.82 11.25 -3.84
C GLY A 34 -9.11 12.47 -2.96
N ILE A 35 -10.32 12.60 -2.44
CA ILE A 35 -10.68 13.65 -1.48
C ILE A 35 -9.83 13.53 -0.21
N THR A 36 -9.69 12.31 0.33
CA THR A 36 -8.89 12.07 1.53
C THR A 36 -7.42 12.44 1.32
N ILE A 37 -6.81 12.02 0.21
CA ILE A 37 -5.43 12.36 -0.14
C ILE A 37 -5.25 13.86 -0.35
N SER A 38 -6.20 14.52 -1.01
CA SER A 38 -6.16 15.96 -1.24
C SER A 38 -6.15 16.78 0.06
N GLN A 39 -6.85 16.30 1.09
CA GLN A 39 -6.97 17.00 2.37
C GLN A 39 -5.92 16.58 3.41
N ALA A 40 -5.54 15.30 3.45
CA ALA A 40 -4.66 14.74 4.48
C ALA A 40 -3.24 14.42 3.97
N GLY A 41 -3.02 14.46 2.66
CA GLY A 41 -1.77 14.03 2.04
C GLY A 41 -1.60 12.50 2.04
N THR A 42 -0.37 12.08 1.77
CA THR A 42 0.06 10.68 1.77
C THR A 42 1.18 10.44 2.77
N ILE A 43 1.24 9.23 3.31
CA ILE A 43 2.23 8.82 4.33
C ILE A 43 3.33 7.95 3.73
N LEU A 44 4.19 7.40 4.59
CA LEU A 44 5.36 6.59 4.27
C LEU A 44 5.12 5.54 3.15
N LEU A 45 4.02 4.76 3.20
CA LEU A 45 3.74 3.75 2.16
C LEU A 45 3.84 4.31 0.73
N HIS A 46 3.30 5.51 0.50
CA HIS A 46 3.30 6.15 -0.81
C HIS A 46 4.70 6.60 -1.24
N ALA A 47 5.53 7.02 -0.29
CA ALA A 47 6.92 7.34 -0.55
C ALA A 47 7.73 6.07 -0.89
N MET A 48 7.45 4.96 -0.21
CA MET A 48 8.15 3.69 -0.40
C MET A 48 7.83 2.99 -1.73
N GLY A 49 6.66 3.22 -2.30
CA GLY A 49 6.32 2.70 -3.63
C GLY A 49 7.10 3.38 -4.77
N TYR A 50 7.62 4.60 -4.56
CA TYR A 50 8.22 5.39 -5.63
C TYR A 50 9.50 4.77 -6.24
N PRO A 51 10.46 4.24 -5.44
CA PRO A 51 11.61 3.54 -6.00
C PRO A 51 11.24 2.33 -6.89
N LEU A 52 10.22 1.55 -6.51
CA LEU A 52 9.74 0.44 -7.34
C LEU A 52 9.21 0.92 -8.69
N THR A 53 8.50 2.04 -8.71
CA THR A 53 8.00 2.62 -9.96
C THR A 53 9.10 3.22 -10.83
N VAL A 54 10.06 3.94 -10.24
CA VAL A 54 11.08 4.66 -11.02
C VAL A 54 12.20 3.76 -11.51
N TYR A 55 12.64 2.80 -10.70
CA TYR A 55 13.79 1.96 -11.05
C TYR A 55 13.39 0.65 -11.75
N PHE A 56 12.15 0.19 -11.57
CA PHE A 56 11.69 -1.13 -12.03
C PHE A 56 10.41 -1.09 -12.85
N ASP A 57 9.93 0.10 -13.22
CA ASP A 57 8.70 0.30 -14.01
C ASP A 57 7.46 -0.39 -13.41
N VAL A 58 7.46 -0.66 -12.10
CA VAL A 58 6.30 -1.25 -11.42
C VAL A 58 5.18 -0.20 -11.39
N PRO A 59 3.98 -0.50 -11.90
CA PRO A 59 2.87 0.44 -11.87
C PRO A 59 2.62 0.96 -10.45
N HIS A 60 2.47 2.27 -10.28
CA HIS A 60 2.45 2.92 -8.95
C HIS A 60 1.41 2.32 -7.98
N GLY A 61 0.22 1.98 -8.46
CA GLY A 61 -0.79 1.31 -7.64
C GLY A 61 -0.34 -0.08 -7.16
N LEU A 62 0.35 -0.83 -8.02
CA LEU A 62 0.91 -2.15 -7.69
C LEU A 62 2.08 -2.02 -6.71
N ALA A 63 2.97 -1.05 -6.90
CA ALA A 63 4.08 -0.77 -5.98
C ALA A 63 3.59 -0.53 -4.54
N ASN A 64 2.51 0.23 -4.38
CA ASN A 64 1.88 0.44 -3.08
C ASN A 64 1.20 -0.83 -2.54
N ALA A 65 0.58 -1.64 -3.40
CA ALA A 65 -0.10 -2.86 -3.00
C ALA A 65 0.88 -3.93 -2.50
N ILE A 66 2.06 -4.06 -3.12
CA ILE A 66 3.14 -4.96 -2.70
C ILE A 66 3.48 -4.73 -1.22
N LEU A 67 3.67 -3.46 -0.84
CA LEU A 67 4.15 -3.06 0.49
C LEU A 67 3.03 -2.93 1.55
N LEU A 68 1.77 -2.94 1.13
CA LEU A 68 0.63 -2.55 1.96
C LEU A 68 0.47 -3.41 3.22
N GLU A 69 0.56 -4.73 3.09
CA GLU A 69 0.30 -5.66 4.20
C GLU A 69 1.31 -5.45 5.34
N ASN A 70 2.60 -5.43 5.00
CA ASN A 70 3.67 -5.20 5.97
C ASN A 70 3.63 -3.78 6.53
N PHE A 71 3.25 -2.78 5.73
CA PHE A 71 3.07 -1.42 6.20
C PHE A 71 2.01 -1.30 7.29
N LEU A 72 0.87 -1.98 7.14
CA LEU A 72 -0.17 -1.98 8.17
C LEU A 72 0.31 -2.68 9.47
N LYS A 73 1.06 -3.79 9.34
CA LYS A 73 1.66 -4.48 10.51
C LYS A 73 2.64 -3.58 11.26
N ILE A 74 3.57 -2.93 10.56
CA ILE A 74 4.53 -1.99 11.17
C ILE A 74 3.83 -0.76 11.76
N THR A 75 2.77 -0.27 11.12
CA THR A 75 1.96 0.83 11.67
C THR A 75 1.35 0.44 13.02
N ARG A 76 0.87 -0.81 13.16
CA ARG A 76 0.40 -1.36 14.44
C ARG A 76 1.53 -1.53 15.45
N GLU A 77 2.67 -2.07 15.05
CA GLU A 77 3.87 -2.26 15.90
C GLU A 77 4.38 -0.93 16.46
N ASN A 78 4.22 0.17 15.72
CA ASN A 78 4.54 1.53 16.16
C ASN A 78 3.42 2.21 16.98
N GLY A 79 2.44 1.45 17.46
CA GLY A 79 1.43 1.91 18.43
C GLY A 79 0.24 2.68 17.85
N ILE A 80 0.07 2.68 16.52
CA ILE A 80 -1.00 3.45 15.87
C ILE A 80 -2.31 2.66 15.89
N LYS A 81 -3.07 2.83 16.98
CA LYS A 81 -4.35 2.14 17.20
C LYS A 81 -5.39 2.35 16.09
N LYS A 82 -5.33 3.46 15.35
CA LYS A 82 -6.28 3.75 14.27
C LYS A 82 -6.21 2.71 13.13
N VAL A 83 -5.11 1.97 13.02
CA VAL A 83 -4.98 0.87 12.04
C VAL A 83 -5.94 -0.28 12.33
N GLU A 84 -6.38 -0.46 13.58
CA GLU A 84 -7.35 -1.50 13.94
C GLU A 84 -8.69 -1.28 13.21
N ASN A 85 -9.11 -0.02 12.98
CA ASN A 85 -10.29 0.26 12.17
C ASN A 85 -10.18 -0.28 10.74
N ILE A 86 -8.95 -0.40 10.20
CA ILE A 86 -8.70 -1.01 8.89
C ILE A 86 -8.79 -2.53 9.02
N PHE A 87 -8.20 -3.10 10.07
CA PHE A 87 -8.23 -4.55 10.31
C PHE A 87 -9.61 -5.09 10.67
N ASP A 88 -10.48 -4.30 11.30
CA ASP A 88 -11.89 -4.64 11.53
C ASP A 88 -12.65 -4.80 10.21
N ILE A 89 -12.30 -3.98 9.21
CA ILE A 89 -12.91 -4.04 7.87
C ILE A 89 -12.24 -5.12 7.03
N LEU A 90 -10.92 -5.16 7.02
CA LEU A 90 -10.10 -6.02 6.18
C LEU A 90 -8.98 -6.65 7.03
N PRO A 91 -9.29 -7.76 7.72
CA PRO A 91 -8.32 -8.47 8.53
C PRO A 91 -7.08 -8.86 7.73
N PRO A 92 -5.89 -8.98 8.34
CA PRO A 92 -4.67 -9.30 7.62
C PRO A 92 -4.78 -10.53 6.70
N GLY A 93 -5.41 -11.61 7.15
CA GLY A 93 -5.61 -12.81 6.32
C GLY A 93 -6.55 -12.59 5.14
N GLU A 94 -7.60 -11.79 5.31
CA GLU A 94 -8.50 -11.42 4.20
C GLU A 94 -7.82 -10.47 3.21
N LEU A 95 -6.97 -9.56 3.69
CA LEU A 95 -6.14 -8.72 2.81
C LEU A 95 -5.20 -9.59 1.97
N SER A 96 -4.48 -10.54 2.58
CA SER A 96 -3.60 -11.46 1.87
C SER A 96 -4.36 -12.23 0.79
N GLN A 97 -5.51 -12.83 1.15
CA GLN A 97 -6.35 -13.56 0.20
C GLN A 97 -6.83 -12.66 -0.94
N LEU A 98 -7.27 -11.43 -0.64
CA LEU A 98 -7.73 -10.49 -1.65
C LEU A 98 -6.61 -10.15 -2.65
N LEU A 99 -5.40 -9.90 -2.16
CA LEU A 99 -4.23 -9.62 -3.01
C LEU A 99 -3.89 -10.83 -3.89
N ASP A 100 -3.97 -12.05 -3.35
CA ASP A 100 -3.78 -13.29 -4.13
C ASP A 100 -4.84 -13.44 -5.22
N GLU A 101 -6.12 -13.19 -4.92
CA GLU A 101 -7.20 -13.26 -5.91
C GLU A 101 -7.13 -12.17 -6.99
N LEU A 102 -6.41 -11.08 -6.71
CA LEU A 102 -6.08 -10.02 -7.68
C LEU A 102 -4.78 -10.31 -8.45
N ASN A 103 -4.15 -11.48 -8.24
CA ASN A 103 -2.86 -11.86 -8.79
C ASN A 103 -1.72 -10.87 -8.44
N ILE A 104 -1.78 -10.26 -7.26
CA ILE A 104 -0.74 -9.34 -6.77
C ILE A 104 0.30 -10.12 -6.00
N ARG A 105 1.47 -10.23 -6.62
CA ARG A 105 2.71 -10.72 -6.02
C ARG A 105 3.25 -9.70 -5.04
N ARG A 106 3.65 -10.14 -3.84
CA ARG A 106 4.04 -9.28 -2.70
C ARG A 106 5.53 -9.33 -2.35
N GLU A 107 6.29 -10.21 -3.00
CA GLU A 107 7.74 -10.30 -2.88
C GLU A 107 8.38 -9.40 -3.94
N MET A 108 9.19 -8.43 -3.52
CA MET A 108 9.87 -7.48 -4.41
C MET A 108 10.89 -8.18 -5.31
N SER A 109 11.48 -9.31 -4.86
CA SER A 109 12.34 -10.17 -5.68
C SER A 109 11.67 -10.68 -6.96
N GLN A 110 10.33 -10.77 -6.98
CA GLN A 110 9.57 -11.13 -8.19
C GLN A 110 9.48 -10.00 -9.21
N TYR A 111 9.96 -8.81 -8.85
CA TYR A 111 10.08 -7.62 -9.69
C TYR A 111 11.55 -7.19 -9.85
N GLU A 112 12.49 -8.15 -9.74
CA GLU A 112 13.93 -7.96 -9.95
C GLU A 112 14.63 -7.08 -8.89
N VAL A 113 13.96 -6.80 -7.77
CA VAL A 113 14.57 -6.10 -6.64
C VAL A 113 15.40 -7.08 -5.82
N ASP A 114 16.66 -6.73 -5.56
CA ASP A 114 17.55 -7.50 -4.69
C ASP A 114 18.03 -6.68 -3.48
N GLU A 115 18.68 -7.37 -2.54
CA GLU A 115 19.14 -6.78 -1.28
C GLU A 115 20.11 -5.59 -1.47
N SER A 116 20.89 -5.58 -2.56
CA SER A 116 21.87 -4.52 -2.84
C SER A 116 21.22 -3.16 -3.09
N MET A 117 19.93 -3.14 -3.42
CA MET A 117 19.19 -1.93 -3.74
C MET A 117 18.49 -1.31 -2.52
N LEU A 118 18.39 -2.05 -1.40
CA LEU A 118 17.58 -1.61 -0.26
C LEU A 118 18.11 -0.35 0.41
N ASP A 119 19.43 -0.14 0.44
CA ASP A 119 20.00 1.10 0.96
C ASP A 119 19.67 2.30 0.06
N ILE A 120 19.77 2.12 -1.26
CA ILE A 120 19.43 3.16 -2.25
C ILE A 120 17.95 3.54 -2.12
N PHE A 121 17.08 2.54 -2.01
CA PHE A 121 15.64 2.75 -1.81
C PHE A 121 15.35 3.48 -0.52
N THR A 122 15.97 3.03 0.57
CA THR A 122 15.81 3.62 1.89
C THR A 122 16.22 5.08 1.89
N ASP A 123 17.40 5.40 1.37
CA ASP A 123 17.92 6.77 1.34
C ASP A 123 17.03 7.67 0.44
N ASN A 124 16.55 7.16 -0.70
CA ASN A 124 15.61 7.89 -1.56
C ASN A 124 14.30 8.24 -0.84
N VAL A 125 13.78 7.32 -0.02
CA VAL A 125 12.55 7.52 0.76
C VAL A 125 12.78 8.52 1.88
N MET A 126 13.92 8.44 2.58
CA MET A 126 14.24 9.35 3.70
C MET A 126 14.33 10.82 3.28
N ASP A 127 14.60 11.10 2.01
CA ASP A 127 14.61 12.47 1.45
C ASP A 127 13.20 13.02 1.11
N LYS A 128 12.12 12.24 1.28
CA LYS A 128 10.77 12.66 0.89
C LYS A 128 10.12 13.59 1.92
N ARG A 129 9.55 14.69 1.43
CA ARG A 129 8.92 15.75 2.25
C ARG A 129 7.65 15.32 2.99
N ASN A 130 6.99 14.25 2.56
CA ASN A 130 5.71 13.81 3.13
C ASN A 130 5.87 12.79 4.27
N LEU A 131 7.10 12.36 4.61
CA LEU A 131 7.34 11.46 5.73
C LEU A 131 6.77 11.97 7.08
N PRO A 132 6.87 13.27 7.43
CA PRO A 132 6.34 13.78 8.71
C PRO A 132 4.82 13.66 8.88
N ILE A 133 4.07 13.39 7.81
CA ILE A 133 2.61 13.15 7.88
C ILE A 133 2.31 11.75 8.44
N THR A 134 3.28 10.83 8.36
CA THR A 134 3.16 9.47 8.90
C THR A 134 2.93 9.53 10.41
N PRO A 135 1.92 8.82 10.96
CA PRO A 135 1.49 8.98 12.35
C PRO A 135 2.47 8.43 13.40
N PHE A 136 3.66 8.01 12.99
CA PHE A 136 4.75 7.52 13.85
C PHE A 136 6.09 8.08 13.35
N ASN A 137 7.10 8.07 14.21
CA ASN A 137 8.43 8.56 13.87
C ASN A 137 9.10 7.65 12.83
N VAL A 138 9.22 8.12 11.59
CA VAL A 138 9.87 7.38 10.51
C VAL A 138 11.38 7.47 10.67
N THR A 139 12.04 6.33 10.81
CA THR A 139 13.50 6.23 10.87
C THR A 139 14.03 5.42 9.69
N ARG A 140 15.30 5.63 9.34
CA ARG A 140 15.99 4.83 8.32
C ARG A 140 15.85 3.32 8.56
N ASN A 141 15.96 2.91 9.82
CA ASN A 141 15.83 1.50 10.21
C ASN A 141 14.42 0.95 9.95
N ILE A 142 13.37 1.73 10.23
CA ILE A 142 11.98 1.31 9.94
C ILE A 142 11.77 1.17 8.44
N VAL A 143 12.28 2.12 7.64
CA VAL A 143 12.16 2.06 6.18
C VAL A 143 12.91 0.86 5.61
N ARG A 144 14.12 0.59 6.11
CA ARG A 144 14.91 -0.55 5.67
C ARG A 144 14.28 -1.89 6.08
N ASP A 145 13.85 -2.04 7.33
CA ASP A 145 13.11 -3.22 7.83
C ASP A 145 11.84 -3.46 7.01
N MET A 146 11.09 -2.40 6.69
CA MET A 146 9.96 -2.49 5.76
C MET A 146 10.36 -3.10 4.42
N TYR A 147 11.44 -2.67 3.79
CA TYR A 147 11.88 -3.26 2.53
C TYR A 147 12.36 -4.70 2.69
N GLU A 148 13.12 -5.01 3.75
CA GLU A 148 13.60 -6.37 4.04
C GLU A 148 12.44 -7.36 4.24
N ARG A 149 11.35 -6.95 4.92
CA ARG A 149 10.14 -7.77 5.10
C ARG A 149 9.35 -8.04 3.81
N ASN A 150 9.63 -7.29 2.74
CA ASN A 150 8.96 -7.44 1.44
C ASN A 150 9.91 -7.92 0.33
N LEU A 151 11.17 -8.23 0.62
CA LEU A 151 12.11 -8.75 -0.39
C LEU A 151 11.75 -10.18 -0.79
#